data_AF-A0ABD2VBN1-F1
#
_entry.id   AF-A0ABD2VBN1-F1
#
_cell.length_a   1.000
_cell.length_b   1.000
_cell.length_c   1.000
_cell.angle_alpha   90.00
_cell.angle_beta   90.00
_cell.angle_gamma   90.00
#
_symmetry.space_group_name_H-M   'P 1'
#
loop_
_entity.id
_entity.type
_entity.pdbx_description
1 polymer ?
#
loop_
_entity_poly.entity_id
_entity_poly.type
_entity_poly.pdbx_seq_one_letter_code
_entity_poly.pdbx_strand_id
1 'polypeptide(L)'
;MATLCTLILPKFPQSRGISTTRAVLTRDSKMKVPYELKQGQSRLFHKLPSGLNMEVLYQRGSDPDEEQRRSIKNPPLVFVHGSFHAAWCWAEHWLPFFSQNGYDCYALSLLGQGESDSPAAAVAGTLE
;
A
#
# COMPACT_ATOMS: atom_id res chain seq x y z
N MET A 1 -10.35 29.68 55.77
CA MET A 1 -8.95 29.38 55.40
C MET A 1 -8.94 28.02 54.71
N ALA A 2 -9.12 27.99 53.39
CA ALA A 2 -9.14 26.75 52.60
C ALA A 2 -7.94 26.79 51.65
N THR A 3 -7.01 25.87 51.84
CA THR A 3 -5.75 25.79 51.10
C THR A 3 -5.98 25.09 49.77
N LEU A 4 -5.78 25.82 48.67
CA LEU A 4 -5.85 25.30 47.31
C LEU A 4 -4.58 24.46 47.05
N CYS A 5 -4.72 23.13 46.99
CA CYS A 5 -3.61 22.23 46.69
C CYS A 5 -3.56 22.00 45.17
N THR A 6 -2.68 22.72 44.49
CA THR A 6 -2.45 22.60 43.04
C THR A 6 -1.62 21.34 42.77
N LEU A 7 -2.25 20.28 42.25
CA LEU A 7 -1.55 19.09 41.79
C LEU A 7 -0.85 19.39 40.45
N ILE A 8 0.48 19.46 40.48
CA ILE A 8 1.33 19.59 39.30
C ILE A 8 1.41 18.23 38.61
N LEU A 9 0.89 18.11 37.39
CA LEU A 9 1.05 16.92 36.56
C LEU A 9 2.49 16.82 36.04
N PRO A 10 3.14 15.64 36.10
CA PRO A 10 4.49 15.47 35.57
C PRO A 10 4.46 15.50 34.03
N LYS A 11 5.29 16.37 33.44
CA LYS A 11 5.58 16.37 32.00
C LYS A 11 6.41 15.14 31.66
N PHE A 12 5.81 14.17 31.00
CA PHE A 12 6.53 13.04 30.40
C PHE A 12 7.41 13.53 29.24
N PRO A 13 8.70 13.18 29.19
CA PRO A 13 9.55 13.52 28.05
C PRO A 13 9.18 12.62 26.85
N GLN A 14 8.64 13.24 25.80
CA GLN A 14 8.37 12.60 24.53
C GLN A 14 9.70 12.37 23.81
N SER A 15 10.23 11.15 23.91
CA SER A 15 11.37 10.70 23.10
C SER A 15 10.98 10.73 21.62
N ARG A 16 11.53 11.70 20.87
CA ARG A 16 11.46 11.71 19.40
C ARG A 16 12.38 10.61 18.86
N GLY A 17 11.86 9.39 18.77
CA GLY A 17 12.44 8.36 17.93
C GLY A 17 12.22 8.72 16.47
N ILE A 18 13.27 9.18 15.79
CA ILE A 18 13.27 9.31 14.33
C ILE A 18 13.28 7.88 13.77
N SER A 19 12.11 7.37 13.42
CA SER A 19 12.00 6.12 12.66
C SER A 19 12.36 6.40 11.21
N THR A 20 13.66 6.36 10.91
CA THR A 20 14.15 6.37 9.53
C THR A 20 13.88 5.00 8.91
N THR A 21 12.68 4.79 8.36
CA THR A 21 12.45 3.66 7.45
C THR A 21 13.10 3.96 6.11
N ARG A 22 14.00 3.04 5.73
CA ARG A 22 15.00 3.17 4.68
C ARG A 22 14.41 2.91 3.30
N ALA A 23 14.96 3.66 2.34
CA ALA A 23 14.96 3.45 0.90
C ALA A 23 13.60 3.52 0.17
N VAL A 24 13.06 4.73 0.05
CA VAL A 24 12.37 5.10 -1.20
C VAL A 24 13.46 5.20 -2.25
N LEU A 25 13.59 4.19 -3.11
CA LEU A 25 14.25 4.38 -4.40
C LEU A 25 13.34 5.30 -5.21
N THR A 26 13.50 6.62 -5.06
CA THR A 26 12.98 7.58 -6.02
C THR A 26 13.80 7.43 -7.29
N ARG A 27 13.53 6.38 -8.07
CA ARG A 27 13.82 6.45 -9.49
C ARG A 27 12.93 7.58 -10.00
N ASP A 28 13.51 8.56 -10.69
CA ASP A 28 12.79 9.58 -11.46
C ASP A 28 12.07 8.95 -12.67
N SER A 29 11.37 7.84 -12.44
CA SER A 29 10.52 7.19 -13.41
C SER A 29 9.20 7.93 -13.34
N LYS A 30 9.07 8.95 -14.18
CA LYS A 30 7.78 9.58 -14.45
C LYS A 30 6.79 8.46 -14.79
N MET A 31 5.76 8.28 -13.96
CA MET A 31 4.75 7.25 -14.19
C MET A 31 4.13 7.42 -15.58
N LYS A 32 3.86 6.32 -16.28
CA LYS A 32 3.12 6.32 -17.55
C LYS A 32 1.72 6.88 -17.35
N VAL A 33 1.10 6.61 -16.20
CA VAL A 33 -0.19 7.19 -15.80
C VAL A 33 -0.04 7.91 -14.46
N PRO A 34 -0.31 9.23 -14.37
CA PRO A 34 -0.20 9.95 -13.12
C PRO A 34 -1.36 9.59 -12.20
N TYR A 35 -1.07 8.87 -11.11
CA TYR A 35 -1.99 8.69 -9.99
C TYR A 35 -1.19 8.71 -8.68
N GLU A 36 -1.79 9.29 -7.64
CA GLU A 36 -1.14 9.43 -6.33
C GLU A 36 -1.51 8.26 -5.43
N LEU A 37 -0.55 7.77 -4.65
CA LEU A 37 -0.80 6.76 -3.64
C LEU A 37 -1.39 7.42 -2.39
N LYS A 38 -2.44 6.80 -1.84
CA LYS A 38 -3.05 7.27 -0.59
C LYS A 38 -2.17 6.94 0.61
N GLN A 39 -2.40 7.63 1.73
CA GLN A 39 -1.74 7.32 2.99
C GLN A 39 -1.94 5.83 3.35
N GLY A 40 -0.84 5.15 3.71
CA GLY A 40 -0.84 3.72 4.02
C GLY A 40 -0.69 2.80 2.80
N GLN A 41 -0.78 3.34 1.58
CA GLN A 41 -0.47 2.60 0.35
C GLN A 41 1.02 2.66 0.05
N SER A 42 1.48 1.64 -0.64
CA SER A 42 2.86 1.53 -1.08
C SER A 42 2.90 0.84 -2.43
N ARG A 43 3.91 1.17 -3.23
CA ARG A 43 4.18 0.52 -4.51
C ARG A 43 5.46 -0.29 -4.39
N LEU A 44 5.43 -1.51 -4.92
CA LEU A 44 6.61 -2.34 -5.12
C LEU A 44 6.61 -2.91 -6.54
N PHE A 45 7.78 -3.41 -6.95
CA PHE A 45 7.94 -4.11 -8.21
C PHE A 45 8.42 -5.53 -7.92
N HIS A 46 7.59 -6.52 -8.26
CA HIS A 46 7.94 -7.93 -8.13
C HIS A 46 8.67 -8.38 -9.40
N LYS A 47 9.94 -8.81 -9.25
CA LYS A 47 10.72 -9.32 -10.36
C LYS A 47 10.34 -10.77 -10.65
N LEU A 48 9.79 -11.01 -11.84
CA LEU A 48 9.41 -12.32 -12.33
C LEU A 48 10.66 -13.15 -12.73
N PRO A 49 10.56 -14.49 -12.83
CA PRO A 49 11.64 -15.34 -13.33
C PRO A 49 12.16 -14.95 -14.73
N SER A 50 11.31 -14.33 -15.56
CA SER A 50 11.69 -13.76 -16.86
C SER A 50 12.60 -12.53 -16.76
N GLY A 51 12.78 -11.98 -15.57
CA GLY A 51 13.51 -10.73 -15.32
C GLY A 51 12.65 -9.47 -15.42
N LEU A 52 11.41 -9.58 -15.92
CA LEU A 52 10.45 -8.49 -16.01
C LEU A 52 9.92 -8.10 -14.63
N ASN A 53 9.64 -6.81 -14.44
CA ASN A 53 9.07 -6.27 -13.23
C ASN A 53 7.56 -6.14 -13.36
N MET A 54 6.84 -6.60 -12.34
CA MET A 54 5.40 -6.45 -12.21
C MET A 54 5.08 -5.47 -11.08
N GLU A 55 4.34 -4.41 -11.39
CA GLU A 55 3.88 -3.44 -10.40
C GLU A 55 2.84 -4.08 -9.47
N VAL A 56 3.03 -3.82 -8.18
CA VAL A 56 2.08 -4.17 -7.11
C VAL A 56 1.86 -2.94 -6.24
N LEU A 57 0.61 -2.50 -6.16
CA LEU A 57 0.15 -1.58 -5.12
C LEU A 57 -0.34 -2.40 -3.93
N TYR A 58 0.07 -2.06 -2.72
CA TYR A 58 -0.39 -2.76 -1.54
C TYR A 58 -0.76 -1.82 -0.40
N GLN A 59 -1.67 -2.28 0.44
CA GLN A 59 -2.09 -1.63 1.66
C GLN A 59 -2.32 -2.70 2.72
N ARG A 60 -1.63 -2.59 3.86
CA ARG A 60 -1.80 -3.54 4.96
C ARG A 60 -3.13 -3.34 5.66
N GLY A 61 -3.72 -4.45 6.10
CA GLY A 61 -4.87 -4.42 6.97
C GLY A 61 -4.53 -3.69 8.27
N SER A 62 -5.40 -2.77 8.68
CA SER A 62 -5.37 -2.19 10.01
C SER A 62 -6.73 -2.49 10.64
N ASP A 63 -6.78 -3.50 11.52
CA ASP A 63 -7.98 -3.75 12.33
C ASP A 63 -7.89 -2.88 13.58
N PRO A 64 -8.78 -1.90 13.81
CA PRO A 64 -8.77 -1.11 15.04
C PRO A 64 -9.01 -1.97 16.30
N ASP A 65 -9.55 -3.18 16.16
CA ASP A 65 -9.78 -4.14 17.25
C ASP A 65 -8.74 -5.29 17.25
N GLU A 66 -7.64 -5.20 16.47
CA GLU A 66 -6.66 -6.28 16.25
C GLU A 66 -6.06 -6.82 17.56
N GLU A 67 -5.85 -5.93 18.54
CA GLU A 67 -5.25 -6.28 19.83
C GLU A 67 -6.14 -7.19 20.68
N GLN A 68 -7.47 -7.11 20.49
CA GLN A 68 -8.50 -7.91 21.15
C GLN A 68 -8.84 -9.20 20.37
N ARG A 69 -8.63 -9.21 19.04
CA ARG A 69 -9.04 -10.29 18.13
C ARG A 69 -7.92 -11.17 17.62
N ARG A 70 -6.75 -11.19 18.27
CA ARG A 70 -5.49 -11.88 17.89
C ARG A 70 -5.55 -13.38 17.51
N SER A 71 -6.73 -14.00 17.43
CA SER A 71 -6.85 -15.43 17.18
C SER A 71 -6.68 -15.84 15.72
N ILE A 72 -7.06 -15.05 14.70
CA ILE A 72 -6.81 -15.39 13.27
C ILE A 72 -6.74 -14.12 12.39
N LYS A 73 -5.65 -13.95 11.62
CA LYS A 73 -5.51 -12.87 10.63
C LYS A 73 -6.31 -13.20 9.36
N ASN A 74 -7.01 -12.22 8.78
CA ASN A 74 -7.74 -12.40 7.53
C ASN A 74 -6.79 -12.84 6.39
N PRO A 75 -7.27 -13.69 5.45
CA PRO A 75 -6.48 -14.03 4.29
C PRO A 75 -6.21 -12.79 3.43
N PRO A 76 -5.04 -12.67 2.79
CA PRO A 76 -4.74 -11.55 1.92
C PRO A 76 -5.63 -11.56 0.67
N LEU A 77 -6.01 -10.37 0.21
CA LEU A 77 -6.80 -10.18 -1.01
C LEU A 77 -5.91 -9.71 -2.15
N VAL A 78 -6.05 -10.35 -3.31
CA VAL A 78 -5.36 -9.98 -4.55
C VAL A 78 -6.38 -9.45 -5.56
N PHE A 79 -6.16 -8.24 -6.03
CA PHE A 79 -7.01 -7.55 -7.01
C PHE A 79 -6.35 -7.60 -8.39
N VAL A 80 -7.07 -8.17 -9.36
CA VAL A 80 -6.65 -8.28 -10.75
C VAL A 80 -7.58 -7.40 -11.59
N HIS A 81 -6.99 -6.51 -12.39
CA HIS A 81 -7.76 -5.59 -13.24
C HIS A 81 -8.17 -6.25 -14.57
N GLY A 82 -9.17 -5.66 -15.22
CA GLY A 82 -9.56 -5.99 -16.60
C GLY A 82 -8.88 -5.11 -17.66
N SER A 83 -9.34 -5.18 -18.91
CA SER A 83 -8.83 -4.35 -20.01
C SER A 83 -8.91 -2.85 -19.71
N PHE A 84 -8.00 -2.06 -20.29
CA PHE A 84 -7.94 -0.60 -20.19
C PHE A 84 -7.71 -0.03 -18.77
N HIS A 85 -7.31 -0.88 -17.81
CA HIS A 85 -7.00 -0.51 -16.44
C HIS A 85 -5.62 -1.04 -16.02
N ALA A 86 -5.20 -0.70 -14.81
CA ALA A 86 -4.07 -1.32 -14.12
C ALA A 86 -4.36 -1.34 -12.60
N ALA A 87 -3.36 -1.61 -11.75
CA ALA A 87 -3.53 -1.66 -10.29
C ALA A 87 -4.23 -0.42 -9.70
N TRP A 88 -4.01 0.76 -10.29
CA TRP A 88 -4.57 2.04 -9.84
C TRP A 88 -6.09 2.06 -9.74
N CYS A 89 -6.81 1.25 -10.53
CA CYS A 89 -8.28 1.25 -10.50
C CYS A 89 -8.85 0.76 -9.16
N TRP A 90 -8.06 0.00 -8.40
CA TRP A 90 -8.43 -0.48 -7.07
C TRP A 90 -7.95 0.45 -5.95
N ALA A 91 -6.90 1.24 -6.21
CA ALA A 91 -6.21 2.02 -5.20
C ALA A 91 -7.09 3.10 -4.57
N GLU A 92 -8.00 3.68 -5.34
CA GLU A 92 -8.80 4.82 -4.88
C GLU A 92 -9.77 4.44 -3.75
N HIS A 93 -10.50 3.33 -3.87
CA HIS A 93 -11.58 2.99 -2.94
C HIS A 93 -11.47 1.59 -2.32
N TRP A 94 -11.01 0.61 -3.09
CA TRP A 94 -11.09 -0.79 -2.69
C TRP A 94 -9.97 -1.20 -1.74
N LEU A 95 -8.73 -0.78 -2.02
CA LEU A 95 -7.60 -1.01 -1.12
C LEU A 95 -7.87 -0.41 0.27
N PRO A 96 -8.26 0.87 0.39
CA PRO A 96 -8.61 1.44 1.69
C PRO A 96 -9.76 0.71 2.37
N PHE A 97 -10.86 0.43 1.67
CA PHE A 97 -12.03 -0.23 2.24
C PHE A 97 -11.68 -1.58 2.87
N PHE A 98 -11.06 -2.49 2.12
CA PHE A 98 -10.75 -3.83 2.65
C PHE A 98 -9.65 -3.79 3.70
N SER A 99 -8.65 -2.92 3.55
CA SER A 99 -7.59 -2.76 4.55
C SER A 99 -8.11 -2.28 5.92
N GLN A 100 -9.07 -1.36 5.93
CA GLN A 100 -9.72 -0.91 7.17
C GLN A 100 -10.59 -2.00 7.83
N ASN A 101 -10.96 -3.03 7.07
CA ASN A 101 -11.65 -4.22 7.56
C ASN A 101 -10.66 -5.37 7.87
N GLY A 102 -9.38 -5.06 8.05
CA GLY A 102 -8.35 -6.01 8.49
C GLY A 102 -7.78 -6.92 7.40
N TYR A 103 -8.03 -6.65 6.11
CA TYR A 103 -7.46 -7.44 5.02
C TYR A 103 -6.15 -6.83 4.48
N ASP A 104 -5.09 -7.62 4.40
CA ASP A 104 -3.93 -7.22 3.60
C ASP A 104 -4.32 -7.22 2.10
N CYS A 105 -4.16 -6.10 1.43
CA CYS A 105 -4.63 -5.90 0.06
C CYS A 105 -3.47 -5.71 -0.91
N TYR A 106 -3.53 -6.38 -2.07
CA TYR A 106 -2.52 -6.31 -3.13
C TYR A 106 -3.19 -6.17 -4.49
N ALA A 107 -3.00 -5.04 -5.18
CA ALA A 107 -3.45 -4.84 -6.56
C ALA A 107 -2.27 -4.95 -7.52
N LEU A 108 -2.45 -5.77 -8.56
CA LEU A 108 -1.42 -6.03 -9.55
C LEU A 108 -1.68 -5.22 -10.82
N SER A 109 -0.63 -4.79 -11.51
CA SER A 109 -0.73 -4.40 -12.92
C SER A 109 -0.20 -5.55 -13.77
N LEU A 110 -1.00 -6.07 -14.69
CA LEU A 110 -0.55 -7.11 -15.63
C LEU A 110 0.56 -6.57 -16.53
N LEU A 111 1.40 -7.47 -17.05
CA LEU A 111 2.50 -7.10 -17.94
C LEU A 111 2.02 -6.28 -19.15
N GLY A 112 2.77 -5.24 -19.49
CA GLY A 112 2.40 -4.27 -20.53
C GLY A 112 1.34 -3.24 -20.13
N GLN A 113 0.82 -3.30 -18.90
CA GLN A 113 -0.18 -2.36 -18.36
C GLN A 113 0.35 -1.65 -17.11
N GLY A 114 -0.15 -0.44 -16.83
CA GLY A 114 0.33 0.36 -15.71
C GLY A 114 1.84 0.59 -15.74
N GLU A 115 2.49 0.41 -14.59
CA GLU A 115 3.95 0.53 -14.48
C GLU A 115 4.68 -0.81 -14.60
N SER A 116 3.99 -1.90 -14.96
CA SER A 116 4.64 -3.18 -15.25
C SER A 116 5.42 -3.12 -16.55
N ASP A 117 6.49 -3.91 -16.62
CA ASP A 117 7.30 -4.03 -17.84
C ASP A 117 6.48 -4.61 -18.99
N SER A 118 6.80 -4.21 -20.22
CA SER A 118 6.20 -4.74 -21.44
C SER A 118 7.05 -5.92 -21.95
N PRO A 119 6.47 -7.12 -22.11
CA PRO A 119 7.17 -8.25 -22.70
C PRO A 119 7.22 -8.09 -24.22
N ALA A 120 8.11 -8.85 -24.88
CA ALA A 120 8.21 -8.88 -26.34
C ALA A 120 7.06 -9.66 -27.01
N ALA A 121 6.43 -10.58 -26.28
CA ALA A 121 5.26 -11.32 -26.74
C ALA A 121 4.00 -10.44 -26.68
N ALA A 122 2.98 -10.80 -27.46
CA ALA A 122 1.67 -10.18 -27.36
C ALA A 122 1.11 -10.27 -25.93
N VAL A 123 0.46 -9.22 -25.48
CA VAL A 123 -0.22 -9.14 -24.18
C VAL A 123 -1.67 -8.73 -24.38
N ALA A 124 -2.46 -8.81 -23.32
CA ALA A 124 -3.83 -8.29 -23.33
C ALA A 124 -3.84 -6.83 -23.82
N GLY A 125 -4.52 -6.59 -24.95
CA GLY A 125 -4.64 -5.27 -25.59
C GLY A 125 -3.65 -4.99 -26.73
N THR A 126 -2.75 -5.91 -27.08
CA THR A 126 -1.95 -5.80 -28.31
C THR A 126 -2.87 -5.97 -29.54
N LEU A 127 -2.86 -5.00 -30.46
CA LEU A 127 -3.56 -5.11 -31.74
C LEU A 127 -2.74 -6.03 -32.68
N GLU A 128 -3.42 -6.99 -33.32
CA GLU A 128 -2.86 -7.83 -34.40
C GLU A 128 -2.85 -7.10 -35.74
#